data_AF-A0A7S4II01-F1
#
_entry.id   AF-A0A7S4II01-F1
#
_cell.length_a   1.000
_cell.length_b   1.000
_cell.length_c   1.000
_cell.angle_alpha   90.00
_cell.angle_beta   90.00
_cell.angle_gamma   90.00
#
_symmetry.space_group_name_H-M   'P 1'
#
loop_
_entity.id
_entity.type
_entity.pdbx_description
1 polymer ?
#
loop_
_entity_poly.entity_id
_entity_poly.type
_entity_poly.pdbx_seq_one_letter_code
_entity_poly.pdbx_strand_id
1 'polypeptide(L)'
;ALQYASKNIKDNRPIVKAAIKQTPSAFCYASPRLKEDRKIVLSAVSKDGMLLSYVPPRIIDDSILVAAVLQNGAALELVSKKKRADINIVLPAVMSGNGALYFADKKMKANKKVVLEAVQHCARAFHLADPKLQTDIEILKAAILYNGEILKFFPPHEITKENVRIAVRSCGYALQYSQDWNMDPEIVLDAVSNVGGALQFAAEILRDDEDIVRAAVHESGLSLRHSSQRLKDNDYIVLAAIEQNGHALEFASERLRQEGEFVLAAVTQDWTVLKNRW
;
A
#
# COMPACT_ATOMS: atom_id res chain seq x y z
N ALA A 1 11.42 -25.39 -23.26
CA ALA A 1 11.51 -26.78 -23.76
C ALA A 1 10.17 -27.33 -24.28
N LEU A 2 9.11 -27.40 -23.47
CA LEU A 2 7.83 -28.03 -23.90
C LEU A 2 7.16 -27.34 -25.12
N GLN A 3 7.33 -26.02 -25.28
CA GLN A 3 6.86 -25.25 -26.45
C GLN A 3 7.29 -25.85 -27.79
N TYR A 4 8.54 -26.32 -27.88
CA TYR A 4 9.15 -26.85 -29.10
C TYR A 4 9.01 -28.37 -29.23
N ALA A 5 8.38 -29.03 -28.25
CA ALA A 5 8.22 -30.48 -28.25
C ALA A 5 7.18 -30.95 -29.27
N SER A 6 7.30 -32.21 -29.71
CA SER A 6 6.36 -32.86 -30.62
C SER A 6 4.96 -32.99 -29.99
N LYS A 7 3.94 -33.18 -30.83
CA LYS A 7 2.54 -33.37 -30.38
C LYS A 7 2.41 -34.50 -29.34
N ASN A 8 3.15 -35.60 -29.54
CA ASN A 8 3.14 -36.75 -28.63
C ASN A 8 3.69 -36.38 -27.23
N ILE A 9 4.72 -35.54 -27.17
CA ILE A 9 5.28 -35.08 -25.89
C ILE A 9 4.35 -34.08 -25.21
N LYS A 10 3.72 -33.18 -25.96
CA LYS A 10 2.72 -32.22 -25.45
C LYS A 10 1.45 -32.90 -24.94
N ASP A 11 1.18 -34.15 -25.36
CA ASP A 11 0.06 -34.97 -24.91
C ASP A 11 0.47 -36.05 -23.88
N ASN A 12 1.75 -36.10 -23.50
CA ASN A 12 2.25 -37.03 -22.50
C ASN A 12 2.05 -36.47 -21.09
N ARG A 13 1.08 -37.04 -20.37
CA ARG A 13 0.65 -36.57 -19.04
C ARG A 13 1.79 -36.50 -18.00
N PRO A 14 2.63 -37.54 -17.78
CA PRO A 14 3.79 -37.44 -16.88
C PRO A 14 4.75 -36.30 -17.24
N ILE A 15 5.09 -36.14 -18.52
CA ILE A 15 6.03 -35.10 -18.97
C ILE A 15 5.43 -33.72 -18.75
N VAL A 16 4.18 -33.50 -19.17
CA VAL A 16 3.49 -32.22 -18.97
C VAL A 16 3.36 -31.88 -17.49
N LYS A 17 3.03 -32.87 -16.63
CA LYS A 17 2.96 -32.66 -15.18
C LYS A 17 4.33 -32.27 -14.60
N ALA A 18 5.41 -32.92 -15.03
CA ALA A 18 6.76 -32.58 -14.60
C ALA A 18 7.16 -31.17 -15.07
N ALA A 19 6.79 -30.80 -16.30
CA ALA A 19 7.03 -29.46 -16.84
C ALA A 19 6.28 -28.38 -16.06
N ILE A 20 4.98 -28.56 -15.77
CA ILE A 20 4.17 -27.65 -14.93
C ILE A 20 4.76 -27.54 -13.52
N LYS A 21 5.32 -28.63 -12.99
CA LYS A 21 5.95 -28.62 -11.66
C LYS A 21 7.12 -27.63 -11.63
N GLN A 22 7.93 -27.57 -12.67
CA GLN A 22 9.07 -26.64 -12.78
C GLN A 22 8.64 -25.23 -13.20
N THR A 23 7.73 -25.14 -14.17
CA THR A 23 7.28 -23.86 -14.73
C THR A 23 5.78 -23.95 -15.05
N PRO A 24 4.90 -23.25 -14.30
CA PRO A 24 3.45 -23.34 -14.49
C PRO A 24 3.00 -23.01 -15.93
N SER A 25 3.65 -22.03 -16.57
CA SER A 25 3.36 -21.62 -17.95
C SER A 25 3.60 -22.72 -19.00
N ALA A 26 4.25 -23.83 -18.65
CA ALA A 26 4.31 -25.01 -19.50
C ALA A 26 2.90 -25.54 -19.87
N PHE A 27 1.89 -25.31 -19.01
CA PHE A 27 0.50 -25.66 -19.27
C PHE A 27 -0.04 -25.07 -20.58
N CYS A 28 0.41 -23.87 -20.98
CA CYS A 28 -0.03 -23.21 -22.22
C CYS A 28 0.25 -24.06 -23.47
N TYR A 29 1.28 -24.92 -23.41
CA TYR A 29 1.72 -25.77 -24.51
C TYR A 29 1.22 -27.21 -24.45
N ALA A 30 0.45 -27.57 -23.41
CA ALA A 30 -0.16 -28.89 -23.30
C ALA A 30 -1.18 -29.12 -24.43
N SER A 31 -1.41 -30.38 -24.78
CA SER A 31 -2.44 -30.77 -25.74
C SER A 31 -3.84 -30.33 -25.27
N PRO A 32 -4.81 -30.13 -26.19
CA PRO A 32 -6.20 -29.85 -25.81
C PRO A 32 -6.78 -30.88 -24.83
N ARG A 33 -6.45 -32.17 -25.02
CA ARG A 33 -6.86 -33.26 -24.13
C ARG A 33 -6.34 -33.07 -22.70
N LEU A 34 -5.07 -32.70 -22.54
CA LEU A 34 -4.49 -32.47 -21.20
C LEU A 34 -4.93 -31.14 -20.57
N LYS A 35 -5.31 -30.15 -21.37
CA LYS A 35 -5.98 -28.93 -20.88
C LYS A 35 -7.38 -29.21 -20.34
N GLU A 36 -7.93 -30.40 -20.59
CA GLU A 36 -9.19 -30.88 -20.03
C GLU A 36 -9.01 -31.89 -18.89
N ASP A 37 -7.77 -32.33 -18.62
CA ASP A 37 -7.47 -33.16 -17.46
C ASP A 37 -7.54 -32.29 -16.19
N ARG A 38 -8.62 -32.46 -15.43
CA ARG A 38 -8.88 -31.77 -14.16
C ARG A 38 -7.67 -31.74 -13.22
N LYS A 39 -6.92 -32.85 -13.10
CA LYS A 39 -5.77 -32.91 -12.17
C LYS A 39 -4.59 -32.08 -12.70
N ILE A 40 -4.40 -32.03 -14.02
CA ILE A 40 -3.39 -31.17 -14.65
C ILE A 40 -3.78 -29.70 -14.52
N VAL A 41 -5.05 -29.37 -14.79
CA VAL A 41 -5.60 -28.02 -14.66
C VAL A 41 -5.44 -27.51 -13.23
N LEU A 42 -5.91 -28.25 -12.23
CA LEU A 42 -5.76 -27.88 -10.81
C LEU A 42 -4.29 -27.68 -10.42
N SER A 43 -3.39 -28.56 -10.89
CA SER A 43 -1.95 -28.42 -10.63
C SER A 43 -1.33 -27.19 -11.29
N ALA A 44 -1.91 -26.69 -12.38
CA ALA A 44 -1.44 -25.49 -13.08
C ALA A 44 -2.00 -24.23 -12.41
N VAL A 45 -3.33 -24.12 -12.27
CA VAL A 45 -3.98 -22.91 -11.75
C VAL A 45 -3.69 -22.65 -10.27
N SER A 46 -3.42 -23.69 -9.48
CA SER A 46 -2.98 -23.54 -8.09
C SER A 46 -1.57 -22.94 -7.95
N LYS A 47 -0.78 -22.93 -9.04
CA LYS A 47 0.55 -22.31 -9.07
C LYS A 47 0.57 -20.97 -9.79
N ASP A 48 -0.34 -20.77 -10.72
CA ASP A 48 -0.55 -19.52 -11.46
C ASP A 48 -2.02 -19.43 -11.90
N GLY A 49 -2.80 -18.64 -11.16
CA GLY A 49 -4.24 -18.48 -11.37
C GLY A 49 -4.59 -17.87 -12.72
N MET A 50 -3.68 -17.14 -13.36
CA MET A 50 -3.90 -16.55 -14.69
C MET A 50 -3.92 -17.61 -15.80
N LEU A 51 -3.41 -18.81 -15.53
CA LEU A 51 -3.50 -19.94 -16.46
C LEU A 51 -4.95 -20.42 -16.66
N LEU A 52 -5.90 -19.96 -15.84
CA LEU A 52 -7.33 -20.17 -16.07
C LEU A 52 -7.77 -19.71 -17.48
N SER A 53 -7.10 -18.70 -18.05
CA SER A 53 -7.35 -18.21 -19.43
C SER A 53 -7.08 -19.25 -20.52
N TYR A 54 -6.26 -20.26 -20.22
CA TYR A 54 -5.93 -21.37 -21.13
C TYR A 54 -6.78 -22.61 -20.91
N VAL A 55 -7.66 -22.60 -19.89
CA VAL A 55 -8.54 -23.71 -19.56
C VAL A 55 -9.84 -23.58 -20.37
N PRO A 56 -10.31 -24.66 -21.05
CA PRO A 56 -11.58 -24.61 -21.75
C PRO A 56 -12.75 -24.26 -20.81
N PRO A 57 -13.58 -23.25 -21.12
CA PRO A 57 -14.66 -22.80 -20.22
C PRO A 57 -15.62 -23.90 -19.78
N ARG A 58 -15.80 -24.93 -20.61
CA ARG A 58 -16.68 -26.08 -20.35
C ARG A 58 -16.30 -26.93 -19.14
N ILE A 59 -15.03 -26.95 -18.73
CA ILE A 59 -14.56 -27.73 -17.58
C ILE A 59 -14.33 -26.89 -16.33
N ILE A 60 -14.44 -25.56 -16.44
CA ILE A 60 -14.20 -24.65 -15.33
C ILE A 60 -15.36 -24.77 -14.35
N ASP A 61 -15.11 -25.45 -13.24
CA ASP A 61 -16.04 -25.56 -12.11
C ASP A 61 -15.57 -24.70 -10.93
N ASP A 62 -16.38 -24.68 -9.88
CA ASP A 62 -16.11 -23.84 -8.70
C ASP A 62 -14.81 -24.21 -8.00
N SER A 63 -14.39 -25.47 -8.05
CA SER A 63 -13.12 -25.88 -7.44
C SER A 63 -11.90 -25.35 -8.19
N ILE A 64 -11.93 -25.38 -9.53
CA ILE A 64 -10.86 -24.84 -10.38
C ILE A 64 -10.84 -23.32 -10.25
N LEU A 65 -12.01 -22.69 -10.23
CA LEU A 65 -12.15 -21.26 -10.03
C LEU A 65 -11.59 -20.82 -8.69
N VAL A 66 -12.01 -21.45 -7.59
CA VAL A 66 -11.52 -21.14 -6.24
C VAL A 66 -10.01 -21.34 -6.15
N ALA A 67 -9.47 -22.42 -6.71
CA ALA A 67 -8.02 -22.64 -6.74
C ALA A 67 -7.27 -21.53 -7.51
N ALA A 68 -7.83 -21.06 -8.63
CA ALA A 68 -7.24 -19.98 -9.42
C ALA A 68 -7.30 -18.64 -8.69
N VAL A 69 -8.46 -18.26 -8.13
CA VAL A 69 -8.62 -16.95 -7.47
C VAL A 69 -7.96 -16.87 -6.10
N LEU A 70 -7.79 -18.00 -5.39
CA LEU A 70 -6.97 -18.06 -4.18
C LEU A 70 -5.49 -17.82 -4.49
N GLN A 71 -5.02 -18.31 -5.64
CA GLN A 71 -3.65 -18.07 -6.08
C GLN A 71 -3.48 -16.62 -6.56
N ASN A 72 -4.41 -16.13 -7.39
CA ASN A 72 -4.41 -14.76 -7.88
C ASN A 72 -5.85 -14.26 -8.08
N GLY A 73 -6.30 -13.37 -7.19
CA GLY A 73 -7.62 -12.77 -7.22
C GLY A 73 -7.97 -12.01 -8.50
N ALA A 74 -6.98 -11.55 -9.28
CA ALA A 74 -7.21 -10.97 -10.60
C ALA A 74 -7.78 -11.98 -11.61
N ALA A 75 -7.64 -13.28 -11.37
CA ALA A 75 -8.28 -14.33 -12.18
C ALA A 75 -9.82 -14.20 -12.20
N LEU A 76 -10.42 -13.45 -11.27
CA LEU A 76 -11.85 -13.08 -11.31
C LEU A 76 -12.22 -12.30 -12.58
N GLU A 77 -11.27 -11.64 -13.24
CA GLU A 77 -11.48 -11.04 -14.56
C GLU A 77 -11.81 -12.09 -15.64
N LEU A 78 -11.26 -13.29 -15.53
CA LEU A 78 -11.38 -14.31 -16.58
C LEU A 78 -12.72 -15.05 -16.55
N VAL A 79 -13.56 -14.81 -15.54
CA VAL A 79 -14.81 -15.53 -15.32
C VAL A 79 -16.03 -14.73 -15.75
N SER A 80 -17.15 -15.43 -15.97
CA SER A 80 -18.41 -14.82 -16.38
C SER A 80 -18.95 -13.83 -15.34
N LYS A 81 -19.70 -12.82 -15.79
CA LYS A 81 -20.36 -11.84 -14.90
C LYS A 81 -21.16 -12.51 -13.77
N LYS A 82 -21.83 -13.64 -14.06
CA LYS A 82 -22.56 -14.43 -13.05
C LYS A 82 -21.63 -14.91 -11.92
N LYS A 83 -20.43 -15.39 -12.25
CA LYS A 83 -19.43 -15.83 -11.26
C LYS A 83 -18.79 -14.66 -10.51
N ARG A 84 -18.66 -13.49 -11.14
CA ARG A 84 -18.21 -12.25 -10.45
C ARG A 84 -19.24 -11.69 -9.46
N ALA A 85 -20.47 -12.19 -9.48
CA ALA A 85 -21.53 -11.88 -8.52
C ALA A 85 -21.75 -13.00 -7.48
N ASP A 86 -20.96 -14.08 -7.53
CA ASP A 86 -21.06 -15.23 -6.64
C ASP A 86 -20.12 -15.04 -5.44
N ILE A 87 -20.70 -14.93 -4.25
CA ILE A 87 -19.94 -14.69 -3.02
C ILE A 87 -18.95 -15.82 -2.72
N ASN A 88 -19.27 -17.07 -3.09
CA ASN A 88 -18.40 -18.22 -2.84
C ASN A 88 -17.15 -18.22 -3.72
N ILE A 89 -17.15 -17.42 -4.79
CA ILE A 89 -15.99 -17.22 -5.67
C ILE A 89 -15.28 -15.90 -5.33
N VAL A 90 -16.04 -14.83 -5.12
CA VAL A 90 -15.49 -13.49 -4.88
C VAL A 90 -14.81 -13.39 -3.51
N LEU A 91 -15.37 -14.02 -2.46
CA LEU A 91 -14.79 -13.94 -1.12
C LEU A 91 -13.38 -14.57 -1.07
N PRO A 92 -13.15 -15.80 -1.57
CA PRO A 92 -11.79 -16.33 -1.70
C PRO A 92 -10.87 -15.45 -2.55
N ALA A 93 -11.41 -14.83 -3.61
CA ALA A 93 -10.63 -13.96 -4.49
C ALA A 93 -10.10 -12.72 -3.76
N VAL A 94 -10.94 -12.04 -2.95
CA VAL A 94 -10.51 -10.84 -2.22
C VAL A 94 -9.50 -11.15 -1.12
N MET A 95 -9.56 -12.34 -0.52
CA MET A 95 -8.59 -12.80 0.48
C MET A 95 -7.17 -12.99 -0.09
N SER A 96 -7.02 -13.11 -1.42
CA SER A 96 -5.70 -13.23 -2.06
C SER A 96 -4.96 -11.89 -2.24
N GLY A 97 -5.60 -10.75 -1.94
CA GLY A 97 -4.96 -9.41 -1.99
C GLY A 97 -4.74 -8.79 -3.38
N ASN A 98 -4.94 -9.52 -4.47
CA ASN A 98 -4.59 -9.07 -5.83
C ASN A 98 -5.67 -8.21 -6.54
N GLY A 99 -6.29 -7.27 -5.82
CA GLY A 99 -7.26 -6.33 -6.41
C GLY A 99 -8.56 -6.98 -6.93
N ALA A 100 -8.90 -8.18 -6.48
CA ALA A 100 -10.07 -8.94 -6.95
C ALA A 100 -11.40 -8.15 -6.88
N LEU A 101 -11.56 -7.29 -5.87
CA LEU A 101 -12.76 -6.48 -5.70
C LEU A 101 -13.01 -5.56 -6.91
N TYR A 102 -11.97 -5.16 -7.64
CA TYR A 102 -12.09 -4.36 -8.86
C TYR A 102 -12.97 -5.04 -9.91
N PHE A 103 -12.76 -6.34 -10.11
CA PHE A 103 -13.46 -7.15 -11.10
C PHE A 103 -14.82 -7.65 -10.62
N ALA A 104 -15.07 -7.63 -9.32
CA ALA A 104 -16.32 -8.10 -8.74
C ALA A 104 -17.54 -7.27 -9.21
N ASP A 105 -18.70 -7.92 -9.26
CA ASP A 105 -19.95 -7.25 -9.61
C ASP A 105 -20.31 -6.17 -8.58
N LYS A 106 -21.08 -5.16 -9.01
CA LYS A 106 -21.58 -4.09 -8.13
C LYS A 106 -22.27 -4.63 -6.86
N LYS A 107 -22.96 -5.76 -6.96
CA LYS A 107 -23.61 -6.41 -5.81
C LYS A 107 -22.59 -6.85 -4.75
N MET A 108 -21.39 -7.27 -5.17
CA MET A 108 -20.31 -7.66 -4.26
C MET A 108 -19.60 -6.44 -3.68
N LYS A 109 -19.44 -5.36 -4.46
CA LYS A 109 -18.92 -4.07 -3.98
C LYS A 109 -19.85 -3.39 -2.97
N ALA A 110 -21.15 -3.71 -3.00
CA ALA A 110 -22.14 -3.32 -2.00
C ALA A 110 -22.33 -4.35 -0.87
N ASN A 111 -21.57 -5.45 -0.87
CA ASN A 111 -21.66 -6.47 0.17
C ASN A 111 -20.67 -6.17 1.29
N LYS A 112 -21.19 -5.81 2.47
CA LYS A 112 -20.37 -5.45 3.65
C LYS A 112 -19.31 -6.50 4.00
N LYS A 113 -19.67 -7.79 4.01
CA LYS A 113 -18.73 -8.88 4.34
C LYS A 113 -17.58 -8.96 3.34
N VAL A 114 -17.88 -8.88 2.03
CA VAL A 114 -16.87 -8.92 0.97
C VAL A 114 -15.95 -7.71 1.07
N VAL A 115 -16.50 -6.52 1.27
CA VAL A 115 -15.71 -5.29 1.39
C VAL A 115 -14.84 -5.31 2.64
N LEU A 116 -15.39 -5.71 3.78
CA LEU A 116 -14.66 -5.79 5.05
C LEU A 116 -13.47 -6.76 4.98
N GLU A 117 -13.61 -7.88 4.27
CA GLU A 117 -12.49 -8.77 3.98
C GLU A 117 -11.50 -8.11 3.00
N ALA A 118 -12.00 -7.50 1.92
CA ALA A 118 -11.15 -6.93 0.89
C ALA A 118 -10.26 -5.77 1.38
N VAL A 119 -10.76 -4.91 2.29
CA VAL A 119 -9.98 -3.78 2.83
C VAL A 119 -8.81 -4.22 3.69
N GLN A 120 -8.84 -5.43 4.24
CA GLN A 120 -7.73 -5.98 5.04
C GLN A 120 -6.56 -6.44 4.15
N HIS A 121 -6.83 -6.81 2.90
CA HIS A 121 -5.81 -7.36 1.99
C HIS A 121 -5.42 -6.39 0.87
N CYS A 122 -6.15 -5.30 0.68
CA CYS A 122 -5.88 -4.33 -0.37
C CYS A 122 -6.34 -2.92 0.02
N ALA A 123 -5.40 -2.00 0.23
CA ALA A 123 -5.70 -0.60 0.58
C ALA A 123 -6.64 0.09 -0.43
N ARG A 124 -6.58 -0.28 -1.71
CA ARG A 124 -7.44 0.27 -2.76
C ARG A 124 -8.89 -0.25 -2.70
N ALA A 125 -9.15 -1.35 -1.99
CA ALA A 125 -10.48 -1.96 -1.93
C ALA A 125 -11.54 -1.03 -1.33
N PHE A 126 -11.16 -0.17 -0.38
CA PHE A 126 -12.05 0.83 0.21
C PHE A 126 -12.68 1.74 -0.86
N HIS A 127 -11.86 2.28 -1.76
CA HIS A 127 -12.32 3.17 -2.84
C HIS A 127 -13.16 2.45 -3.90
N LEU A 128 -13.13 1.11 -3.93
CA LEU A 128 -13.94 0.29 -4.84
C LEU A 128 -15.28 -0.13 -4.24
N ALA A 129 -15.45 0.04 -2.93
CA ALA A 129 -16.70 -0.26 -2.24
C ALA A 129 -17.82 0.68 -2.72
N ASP A 130 -19.06 0.21 -2.61
CA ASP A 130 -20.23 1.06 -2.81
C ASP A 130 -20.15 2.31 -1.90
N PRO A 131 -20.52 3.50 -2.38
CA PRO A 131 -20.42 4.73 -1.59
C PRO A 131 -21.09 4.65 -0.21
N LYS A 132 -22.17 3.86 -0.06
CA LYS A 132 -22.83 3.66 1.24
C LYS A 132 -21.94 2.95 2.26
N LEU A 133 -21.02 2.11 1.79
CA LEU A 133 -20.09 1.36 2.63
C LEU A 133 -18.81 2.16 2.92
N GLN A 134 -18.51 3.21 2.13
CA GLN A 134 -17.37 4.09 2.39
C GLN A 134 -17.57 4.98 3.63
N THR A 135 -18.81 5.09 4.12
CA THR A 135 -19.16 5.78 5.37
C THR A 135 -19.48 4.81 6.51
N ASP A 136 -19.35 3.50 6.30
CA ASP A 136 -19.61 2.49 7.34
C ASP A 136 -18.43 2.43 8.31
N ILE A 137 -18.72 2.63 9.59
CA ILE A 137 -17.67 2.77 10.61
C ILE A 137 -16.85 1.49 10.81
N GLU A 138 -17.43 0.30 10.61
CA GLU A 138 -16.67 -0.95 10.72
C GLU A 138 -15.67 -1.09 9.57
N ILE A 139 -16.07 -0.67 8.37
CA ILE A 139 -15.18 -0.68 7.20
C ILE A 139 -14.07 0.36 7.37
N LEU A 140 -14.42 1.55 7.85
CA LEU A 140 -13.46 2.62 8.12
C LEU A 140 -12.42 2.19 9.17
N LYS A 141 -12.85 1.59 10.28
CA LYS A 141 -11.96 1.05 11.32
C LYS A 141 -11.13 -0.14 10.85
N ALA A 142 -11.63 -0.97 9.95
CA ALA A 142 -10.83 -2.03 9.34
C ALA A 142 -9.78 -1.48 8.35
N ALA A 143 -10.14 -0.46 7.56
CA ALA A 143 -9.30 0.09 6.52
C ALA A 143 -8.19 1.02 7.06
N ILE A 144 -8.44 1.77 8.14
CA ILE A 144 -7.48 2.73 8.72
C ILE A 144 -6.19 2.06 9.22
N LEU A 145 -6.25 0.78 9.58
CA LEU A 145 -5.09 -0.02 10.00
C LEU A 145 -4.04 -0.17 8.88
N TYR A 146 -4.47 -0.11 7.62
CA TYR A 146 -3.63 -0.34 6.44
C TYR A 146 -3.46 0.90 5.57
N ASN A 147 -4.25 1.95 5.81
CA ASN A 147 -4.16 3.22 5.11
C ASN A 147 -4.63 4.37 6.02
N GLY A 148 -3.69 5.08 6.64
CA GLY A 148 -3.99 6.22 7.52
C GLY A 148 -4.79 7.35 6.85
N GLU A 149 -4.74 7.51 5.53
CA GLU A 149 -5.54 8.52 4.83
C GLU A 149 -7.05 8.25 4.88
N ILE A 150 -7.46 7.05 5.29
CA ILE A 150 -8.88 6.72 5.48
C ILE A 150 -9.51 7.60 6.56
N LEU A 151 -8.72 8.17 7.48
CA LEU A 151 -9.20 9.09 8.51
C LEU A 151 -10.04 10.25 7.93
N LYS A 152 -9.76 10.72 6.71
CA LYS A 152 -10.54 11.78 6.04
C LYS A 152 -12.00 11.43 5.78
N PHE A 153 -12.35 10.15 5.80
CA PHE A 153 -13.72 9.66 5.61
C PHE A 153 -14.43 9.36 6.93
N PHE A 154 -13.75 9.47 8.08
CA PHE A 154 -14.38 9.27 9.37
C PHE A 154 -15.42 10.37 9.65
N PRO A 155 -16.61 10.02 10.16
CA PRO A 155 -17.51 11.00 10.74
C PRO A 155 -16.79 11.79 11.85
N PRO A 156 -17.02 13.11 11.99
CA PRO A 156 -16.30 13.92 12.98
C PRO A 156 -16.32 13.37 14.41
N HIS A 157 -17.45 12.79 14.84
CA HIS A 157 -17.61 12.19 16.17
C HIS A 157 -16.83 10.88 16.37
N GLU A 158 -16.32 10.27 15.30
CA GLU A 158 -15.48 9.06 15.33
C GLU A 158 -13.98 9.38 15.16
N ILE A 159 -13.60 10.66 15.00
CA ILE A 159 -12.20 11.11 15.00
C ILE A 159 -11.71 11.18 16.46
N THR A 160 -11.55 10.01 17.07
CA THR A 160 -11.05 9.83 18.44
C THR A 160 -9.53 9.77 18.47
N LYS A 161 -8.92 10.04 19.64
CA LYS A 161 -7.46 9.91 19.84
C LYS A 161 -6.93 8.58 19.31
N GLU A 162 -7.64 7.49 19.58
CA GLU A 162 -7.22 6.14 19.19
C GLU A 162 -7.19 5.97 17.66
N ASN A 163 -8.27 6.36 16.98
CA ASN A 163 -8.32 6.25 15.51
C ASN A 163 -7.28 7.16 14.85
N VAL A 164 -7.08 8.37 15.38
CA VAL A 164 -6.04 9.29 14.90
C VAL A 164 -4.65 8.69 15.11
N ARG A 165 -4.38 8.11 16.27
CA ARG A 165 -3.10 7.46 16.59
C ARG A 165 -2.80 6.31 15.63
N ILE A 166 -3.78 5.46 15.34
CA ILE A 166 -3.66 4.39 14.34
C ILE A 166 -3.35 4.98 12.97
N ALA A 167 -4.06 6.04 12.57
CA ALA A 167 -3.89 6.68 11.27
C ALA A 167 -2.49 7.26 11.08
N VAL A 168 -2.00 8.06 12.05
CA VAL A 168 -0.70 8.73 11.93
C VAL A 168 0.48 7.77 12.00
N ARG A 169 0.32 6.62 12.68
CA ARG A 169 1.33 5.55 12.68
C ARG A 169 1.38 4.77 11.37
N SER A 170 0.26 4.71 10.65
CA SER A 170 0.21 4.13 9.30
C SER A 170 0.73 5.11 8.24
N CYS A 171 0.41 6.40 8.37
CA CYS A 171 0.85 7.48 7.50
C CYS A 171 0.84 8.80 8.28
N GLY A 172 2.01 9.36 8.60
CA GLY A 172 2.13 10.60 9.40
C GLY A 172 1.33 11.78 8.86
N TYR A 173 1.16 11.88 7.53
CA TYR A 173 0.34 12.93 6.90
C TYR A 173 -1.16 12.83 7.20
N ALA A 174 -1.64 11.74 7.81
CA ALA A 174 -3.02 11.63 8.27
C ALA A 174 -3.38 12.70 9.33
N LEU A 175 -2.37 13.29 10.01
CA LEU A 175 -2.55 14.38 10.97
C LEU A 175 -3.34 15.57 10.41
N GLN A 176 -3.25 15.82 9.10
CA GLN A 176 -3.99 16.90 8.42
C GLN A 176 -5.52 16.77 8.54
N TYR A 177 -6.03 15.57 8.81
CA TYR A 177 -7.46 15.28 8.93
C TYR A 177 -7.97 15.32 10.37
N SER A 178 -7.11 15.63 11.34
CA SER A 178 -7.46 15.65 12.77
C SER A 178 -7.07 16.97 13.42
N GLN A 179 -7.85 18.02 13.14
CA GLN A 179 -7.58 19.37 13.66
C GLN A 179 -7.55 19.41 15.19
N ASP A 180 -8.46 18.71 15.87
CA ASP A 180 -8.49 18.68 17.34
C ASP A 180 -7.27 17.99 17.97
N TRP A 181 -6.54 17.18 17.20
CA TRP A 181 -5.42 16.36 17.69
C TRP A 181 -4.05 16.87 17.22
N ASN A 182 -4.00 17.94 16.43
CA ASN A 182 -2.73 18.53 15.99
C ASN A 182 -2.01 19.34 17.07
N MET A 183 -2.63 19.50 18.24
CA MET A 183 -2.06 20.08 19.47
C MET A 183 -1.70 19.04 20.51
N ASP A 184 -2.01 17.76 20.31
CA ASP A 184 -1.64 16.68 21.24
C ASP A 184 -0.18 16.26 20.96
N PRO A 185 0.77 16.49 21.90
CA PRO A 185 2.18 16.21 21.65
C PRO A 185 2.46 14.73 21.36
N GLU A 186 1.69 13.80 21.94
CA GLU A 186 1.90 12.37 21.71
C GLU A 186 1.48 11.97 20.29
N ILE A 187 0.34 12.50 19.81
CA ILE A 187 -0.14 12.26 18.45
C ILE A 187 0.80 12.88 17.42
N VAL A 188 1.22 14.12 17.65
CA VAL A 188 2.16 14.79 16.74
C VAL A 188 3.51 14.09 16.73
N LEU A 189 4.01 13.64 17.90
CA LEU A 189 5.24 12.86 17.98
C LEU A 189 5.14 11.53 17.20
N ASP A 190 4.03 10.79 17.37
CA ASP A 190 3.76 9.56 16.60
C ASP A 190 3.73 9.86 15.08
N ALA A 191 3.16 11.00 14.66
CA ALA A 191 3.07 11.40 13.26
C ALA A 191 4.43 11.77 12.65
N VAL A 192 5.20 12.64 13.31
CA VAL A 192 6.50 13.11 12.79
C VAL A 192 7.59 12.05 12.85
N SER A 193 7.46 11.08 13.77
CA SER A 193 8.37 9.93 13.84
C SER A 193 8.14 8.94 12.70
N ASN A 194 6.95 8.94 12.10
CA ASN A 194 6.63 8.13 10.93
C ASN A 194 6.94 8.85 9.61
N VAL A 195 6.58 10.14 9.52
CA VAL A 195 6.86 11.02 8.38
C VAL A 195 7.15 12.42 8.91
N GLY A 196 8.40 12.86 8.91
CA GLY A 196 8.85 14.13 9.49
C GLY A 196 8.15 15.34 8.89
N GLY A 197 7.81 15.28 7.59
CA GLY A 197 7.02 16.30 6.90
C GLY A 197 5.61 16.51 7.47
N ALA A 198 5.10 15.60 8.30
CA ALA A 198 3.83 15.76 9.02
C ALA A 198 3.86 16.96 9.99
N LEU A 199 5.06 17.44 10.37
CA LEU A 199 5.25 18.64 11.19
C LEU A 199 4.50 19.85 10.64
N GLN A 200 4.30 19.95 9.32
CA GLN A 200 3.55 21.04 8.69
C GLN A 200 2.08 21.14 9.15
N PHE A 201 1.51 20.03 9.63
CA PHE A 201 0.12 19.94 10.08
C PHE A 201 -0.04 20.11 11.59
N ALA A 202 1.07 20.09 12.34
CA ALA A 202 1.07 20.34 13.77
C ALA A 202 0.73 21.81 14.08
N ALA A 203 0.10 22.04 15.24
CA ALA A 203 -0.16 23.38 15.73
C ALA A 203 1.15 24.16 15.92
N GLU A 204 1.07 25.49 15.82
CA GLU A 204 2.27 26.35 15.86
C GLU A 204 3.12 26.15 17.11
N ILE A 205 2.47 25.92 18.26
CA ILE A 205 3.15 25.65 19.53
C ILE A 205 4.01 24.39 19.48
N LEU A 206 3.57 23.34 18.77
CA LEU A 206 4.32 22.09 18.61
C LEU A 206 5.35 22.18 17.47
N ARG A 207 5.18 23.10 16.53
CA ARG A 207 6.22 23.46 15.54
C ARG A 207 7.35 24.29 16.14
N ASP A 208 7.16 24.80 17.36
CA ASP A 208 8.18 25.46 18.18
C ASP A 208 8.65 24.58 19.35
N ASP A 209 8.19 23.33 19.45
CA ASP A 209 8.64 22.38 20.47
C ASP A 209 9.93 21.69 20.02
N GLU A 210 10.97 21.77 20.84
CA GLU A 210 12.31 21.28 20.49
C GLU A 210 12.36 19.76 20.34
N ASP A 211 11.63 19.01 21.16
CA ASP A 211 11.65 17.54 21.13
C ASP A 211 10.88 17.02 19.90
N ILE A 212 9.73 17.62 19.59
CA ILE A 212 8.94 17.29 18.40
C ILE A 212 9.71 17.63 17.12
N VAL A 213 10.27 18.84 17.02
CA VAL A 213 11.03 19.24 15.85
C VAL A 213 12.29 18.39 15.68
N ARG A 214 12.98 18.06 16.78
CA ARG A 214 14.13 17.14 16.74
C ARG A 214 13.73 15.77 16.21
N ALA A 215 12.60 15.21 16.65
CA ALA A 215 12.09 13.95 16.11
C ALA A 215 11.77 14.06 14.60
N ALA A 216 11.15 15.15 14.17
CA ALA A 216 10.80 15.39 12.77
C ALA A 216 12.03 15.53 11.85
N VAL A 217 13.08 16.24 12.30
CA VAL A 217 14.31 16.41 11.50
C VAL A 217 15.17 15.15 11.50
N HIS A 218 15.09 14.33 12.55
CA HIS A 218 15.76 13.03 12.58
C HIS A 218 15.18 12.06 11.56
N GLU A 219 13.86 12.05 11.37
CA GLU A 219 13.22 11.28 10.30
C GLU A 219 13.56 11.89 8.92
N SER A 220 13.35 13.21 8.76
CA SER A 220 13.64 13.93 7.51
C SER A 220 14.16 15.32 7.79
N GLY A 221 15.43 15.58 7.45
CA GLY A 221 16.08 16.89 7.70
C GLY A 221 15.36 18.06 7.03
N LEU A 222 14.67 17.84 5.91
CA LEU A 222 13.88 18.86 5.23
C LEU A 222 12.66 19.33 6.04
N SER A 223 12.24 18.57 7.07
CA SER A 223 11.16 18.95 8.00
C SER A 223 11.46 20.26 8.73
N LEU A 224 12.73 20.66 8.84
CA LEU A 224 13.14 21.94 9.43
C LEU A 224 12.38 23.12 8.82
N ARG A 225 12.02 23.05 7.53
CA ARG A 225 11.23 24.08 6.83
C ARG A 225 9.91 24.43 7.52
N HIS A 226 9.32 23.48 8.25
CA HIS A 226 8.03 23.62 8.90
C HIS A 226 8.12 24.07 10.36
N SER A 227 9.32 24.04 10.95
CA SER A 227 9.57 24.53 12.31
C SER A 227 9.44 26.06 12.42
N SER A 228 9.34 26.54 13.65
CA SER A 228 9.32 27.96 13.97
C SER A 228 10.61 28.68 13.52
N GLN A 229 10.55 30.01 13.39
CA GLN A 229 11.76 30.78 13.09
C GLN A 229 12.82 30.67 14.19
N ARG A 230 12.39 30.50 15.45
CA ARG A 230 13.28 30.30 16.60
C ARG A 230 14.09 29.02 16.44
N LEU A 231 13.45 27.91 16.04
CA LEU A 231 14.14 26.63 15.88
C LEU A 231 14.95 26.53 14.58
N LYS A 232 14.60 27.32 13.56
CA LYS A 232 15.45 27.52 12.36
C LYS A 232 16.73 28.30 12.64
N ASP A 233 16.82 28.98 13.78
CA ASP A 233 18.02 29.67 14.26
C ASP A 233 18.68 28.95 15.44
N ASN A 234 18.23 27.72 15.76
CA ASN A 234 18.81 26.90 16.82
C ASN A 234 19.94 26.03 16.23
N ASP A 235 21.16 26.32 16.63
CA ASP A 235 22.38 25.67 16.18
C ASP A 235 22.28 24.13 16.23
N TYR A 236 21.79 23.57 17.34
CA TYR A 236 21.70 22.12 17.56
C TYR A 236 20.69 21.45 16.63
N ILE A 237 19.50 22.01 16.49
CA ILE A 237 18.45 21.43 15.62
C ILE A 237 18.83 21.58 14.15
N VAL A 238 19.38 22.73 13.76
CA VAL A 238 19.79 22.98 12.39
C VAL A 238 20.94 22.05 11.99
N LEU A 239 21.93 21.86 12.87
CA LEU A 239 23.02 20.93 12.62
C LEU A 239 22.50 19.51 12.47
N ALA A 240 21.62 19.05 13.37
CA ALA A 240 21.00 17.72 13.26
C ALA A 240 20.20 17.56 11.95
N ALA A 241 19.50 18.59 11.50
CA ALA A 241 18.77 18.56 10.23
C ALA A 241 19.72 18.47 9.02
N ILE A 242 20.85 19.17 9.06
CA ILE A 242 21.89 19.16 8.01
C ILE A 242 22.61 17.81 7.96
N GLU A 243 22.96 17.25 9.12
CA GLU A 243 23.59 15.94 9.22
C GLU A 243 22.71 14.86 8.59
N GLN A 244 21.39 14.97 8.74
CA GLN A 244 20.44 14.08 8.08
C GLN A 244 20.26 14.42 6.58
N ASN A 245 20.18 15.70 6.22
CA ASN A 245 20.07 16.13 4.83
C ASN A 245 20.72 17.49 4.63
N GLY A 246 21.81 17.56 3.84
CA GLY A 246 22.58 18.79 3.63
C GLY A 246 21.75 19.93 3.04
N HIS A 247 20.69 19.62 2.28
CA HIS A 247 19.77 20.63 1.76
C HIS A 247 18.91 21.28 2.85
N ALA A 248 18.86 20.75 4.07
CA ALA A 248 18.17 21.38 5.19
C ALA A 248 18.76 22.76 5.54
N LEU A 249 20.04 23.01 5.22
CA LEU A 249 20.67 24.33 5.34
C LEU A 249 19.86 25.41 4.62
N GLU A 250 19.09 25.07 3.58
CA GLU A 250 18.21 26.01 2.90
C GLU A 250 17.24 26.72 3.84
N PHE A 251 16.75 26.00 4.84
CA PHE A 251 15.69 26.44 5.74
C PHE A 251 16.20 27.03 7.05
N ALA A 252 17.52 26.98 7.29
CA ALA A 252 18.13 27.63 8.44
C ALA A 252 18.04 29.16 8.34
N SER A 253 18.21 29.83 9.48
CA SER A 253 18.30 31.29 9.55
C SER A 253 19.41 31.83 8.64
N GLU A 254 19.30 33.09 8.23
CA GLU A 254 20.35 33.72 7.42
C GLU A 254 21.72 33.70 8.10
N ARG A 255 21.74 33.90 9.43
CA ARG A 255 22.95 33.79 10.26
C ARG A 255 23.63 32.43 10.05
N LEU A 256 22.93 31.33 10.31
CA LEU A 256 23.48 29.98 10.22
C LEU A 256 23.86 29.58 8.80
N ARG A 257 23.16 30.11 7.79
CA ARG A 257 23.51 29.88 6.38
C ARG A 257 24.84 30.50 5.95
N GLN A 258 25.35 31.47 6.69
CA GLN A 258 26.63 32.14 6.43
C GLN A 258 27.74 31.65 7.35
N GLU A 259 27.42 30.85 8.36
CA GLU A 259 28.41 30.29 9.28
C GLU A 259 29.15 29.12 8.63
N GLY A 260 30.48 29.23 8.59
CA GLY A 260 31.33 28.28 7.88
C GLY A 260 31.19 26.84 8.36
N GLU A 261 30.91 26.64 9.66
CA GLU A 261 30.68 25.30 10.24
C GLU A 261 29.45 24.61 9.63
N PHE A 262 28.32 25.30 9.53
CA PHE A 262 27.08 24.76 8.98
C PHE A 262 27.15 24.55 7.48
N VAL A 263 27.79 25.49 6.76
CA VAL A 263 28.05 25.33 5.32
C VAL A 263 28.96 24.14 5.06
N LEU A 264 30.03 23.98 5.85
CA LEU A 264 30.93 22.84 5.74
C LEU A 264 30.20 21.52 6.03
N ALA A 265 29.38 21.48 7.09
CA ALA A 265 28.57 20.30 7.41
C ALA A 265 27.64 19.92 6.24
N ALA A 266 26.94 20.90 5.65
CA ALA A 266 26.03 20.66 4.54
C ALA A 266 26.74 20.16 3.28
N VAL A 267 27.89 20.75 2.93
CA VAL A 267 28.70 20.32 1.78
C VAL A 267 29.32 18.94 1.98
N THR A 268 29.68 18.62 3.22
CA THR A 268 30.20 17.30 3.59
C THR A 268 29.13 16.22 3.43
N GLN A 269 27.88 16.55 3.75
CA GLN A 269 26.73 15.65 3.58
C GLN A 269 26.34 15.50 2.11
N ASP A 270 26.14 16.62 1.40
CA ASP A 270 25.86 16.64 -0.05
C ASP A 270 26.47 17.90 -0.68
N TRP A 271 27.48 17.70 -1.52
CA TRP A 271 28.17 18.79 -2.21
C TRP A 271 27.26 19.58 -3.18
N THR A 272 26.16 19.00 -3.64
CA THR A 272 25.22 19.65 -4.56
C THR A 272 24.40 20.75 -3.88
N VAL A 273 24.44 20.87 -2.55
CA VAL A 273 23.85 21.98 -1.79
C VAL A 273 24.32 23.34 -2.30
N LEU A 274 25.54 23.44 -2.84
CA LEU A 274 26.09 24.67 -3.41
C LEU A 274 25.69 24.92 -4.88
N LYS A 275 25.22 23.91 -5.62
CA LYS A 275 24.91 24.06 -7.06
C LYS A 275 23.73 24.99 -7.34
N ASN A 276 22.82 25.15 -6.38
CA ASN A 276 21.59 25.92 -6.57
C ASN A 276 21.60 27.29 -5.86
N ARG A 277 22.76 27.76 -5.37
CA ARG A 277 22.82 28.94 -4.48
C ARG A 277 23.86 30.01 -4.80
N TRP A 278 24.32 30.10 -6.05
CA TRP A 278 25.15 31.20 -6.56
C TRP A 278 24.81 31.50 -8.02
#